data_AF-A0A7S1DHR8-F1
#
_entry.id   AF-A0A7S1DHR8-F1
#
_cell.length_a   1.000
_cell.length_b   1.000
_cell.length_c   1.000
_cell.angle_alpha   90.00
_cell.angle_beta   90.00
_cell.angle_gamma   90.00
#
_symmetry.space_group_name_H-M   'P 1'
#
loop_
_entity.id
_entity.type
_entity.pdbx_description
1 polymer ?
#
loop_
_entity_poly.entity_id
_entity_poly.type
_entity_poly.pdbx_seq_one_letter_code
_entity_poly.pdbx_strand_id
1 'polypeptide(L)'
;ARTTWGGGAPPTGCGSWKDDVLCRDTVIIPAGQTVLLDVSPPRFFLVLVQGTLVFDRRDIHLQASYIMVNQGTLQIGTEQEPFMQQAEITLYGNPDDTDLPTFGSKVIACYKCRLDMHGAPQVSWTRLAATARAGDTHIDVTDTVAWPVGSKVVLATTDYDGFTFSHTEVAQVVSVEGSGRR
;
A
#
# COMPACT_ATOMS: atom_id res chain seq x y z
N ALA A 1 4.62 -11.18 -24.46
CA ALA A 1 4.67 -12.64 -24.18
C ALA A 1 3.44 -13.01 -23.36
N ARG A 2 3.02 -14.29 -23.32
CA ARG A 2 1.88 -14.69 -22.47
C ARG A 2 2.29 -14.58 -21.00
N THR A 3 1.57 -13.78 -20.25
CA THR A 3 1.96 -13.22 -18.95
C THR A 3 0.99 -13.67 -17.86
N THR A 4 0.83 -14.97 -17.65
CA THR A 4 -0.11 -15.44 -16.62
C THR A 4 0.64 -16.10 -15.49
N TRP A 5 0.11 -15.93 -14.28
CA TRP A 5 0.39 -16.84 -13.18
C TRP A 5 -0.54 -18.07 -13.23
N GLY A 6 -1.21 -18.28 -14.38
CA GLY A 6 -2.29 -19.24 -14.62
C GLY A 6 -1.92 -20.57 -15.20
N GLY A 7 -0.86 -21.18 -14.68
CA GLY A 7 -0.42 -22.51 -15.08
C GLY A 7 0.80 -22.54 -16.00
N GLY A 8 1.47 -21.41 -16.22
CA GLY A 8 2.80 -21.31 -16.84
C GLY A 8 3.85 -20.80 -15.85
N ALA A 9 5.12 -20.80 -16.26
CA ALA A 9 6.18 -20.15 -15.47
C ALA A 9 5.85 -18.65 -15.32
N PRO A 10 6.04 -18.06 -14.12
CA PRO A 10 5.81 -16.63 -13.93
C PRO A 10 6.72 -15.82 -14.89
N PRO A 11 6.28 -14.65 -15.36
CA PRO A 11 7.13 -13.78 -16.16
C PRO A 11 8.41 -13.46 -15.39
N THR A 12 9.53 -13.35 -16.10
CA THR A 12 10.84 -13.04 -15.52
C THR A 12 10.84 -11.72 -14.76
N GLY A 13 9.92 -10.80 -15.13
CA GLY A 13 9.78 -9.50 -14.51
C GLY A 13 10.84 -8.53 -15.00
N CYS A 14 10.67 -7.29 -14.58
CA CYS A 14 11.52 -6.18 -14.98
C CYS A 14 12.80 -6.10 -14.13
N GLY A 15 13.80 -5.41 -14.68
CA GLY A 15 15.00 -5.02 -13.96
C GLY A 15 14.71 -3.96 -12.88
N SER A 16 15.79 -3.44 -12.29
CA SER A 16 15.69 -2.34 -11.32
C SER A 16 14.99 -1.12 -11.94
N TRP A 17 14.38 -0.26 -11.13
CA TRP A 17 13.78 0.99 -11.63
C TRP A 17 14.79 1.88 -12.35
N LYS A 18 16.07 1.87 -11.93
CA LYS A 18 17.13 2.69 -12.54
C LYS A 18 17.58 2.17 -13.89
N ASP A 19 17.66 0.84 -14.03
CA ASP A 19 18.25 0.20 -15.20
C ASP A 19 17.20 -0.20 -16.25
N ASP A 20 15.92 -0.30 -15.86
CA ASP A 20 14.81 -0.72 -16.71
C ASP A 20 13.56 0.15 -16.51
N VAL A 21 13.71 1.47 -16.59
CA VAL A 21 12.61 2.44 -16.33
C VAL A 21 11.32 2.08 -17.08
N LEU A 22 11.45 1.68 -18.35
CA LEU A 22 10.31 1.46 -19.26
C LEU A 22 9.51 0.19 -19.00
N CYS A 23 10.05 -0.77 -18.24
CA CYS A 23 9.44 -2.02 -17.79
C CYS A 23 8.10 -2.37 -18.45
N ARG A 24 8.05 -3.45 -19.23
CA ARG A 24 6.84 -3.83 -20.00
C ARG A 24 6.27 -5.18 -19.59
N ASP A 25 6.92 -5.87 -18.67
CA ASP A 25 6.47 -7.19 -18.22
C ASP A 25 5.24 -7.05 -17.32
N THR A 26 4.17 -7.70 -17.72
CA THR A 26 2.88 -7.68 -17.05
C THR A 26 2.60 -9.05 -16.43
N VAL A 27 1.70 -9.13 -15.47
CA VAL A 27 1.15 -10.39 -14.95
C VAL A 27 -0.37 -10.28 -14.95
N ILE A 28 -1.04 -11.36 -15.35
CA ILE A 28 -2.49 -11.51 -15.32
C ILE A 28 -2.84 -12.74 -14.48
N ILE A 29 -3.70 -12.53 -13.49
CA ILE A 29 -4.34 -13.59 -12.71
C ILE A 29 -5.78 -13.70 -13.23
N PRO A 30 -6.09 -14.67 -14.11
CA PRO A 30 -7.39 -14.78 -14.75
C PRO A 30 -8.50 -15.12 -13.76
N ALA A 31 -9.74 -14.81 -14.15
CA ALA A 31 -10.93 -15.18 -13.39
C ALA A 31 -10.99 -16.71 -13.15
N GLY A 32 -11.48 -17.10 -11.97
CA GLY A 32 -11.55 -18.50 -11.55
C GLY A 32 -10.25 -19.08 -11.01
N GLN A 33 -9.14 -18.32 -11.04
CA GLN A 33 -7.87 -18.74 -10.47
C GLN A 33 -7.59 -18.06 -9.14
N THR A 34 -7.04 -18.81 -8.19
CA THR A 34 -6.43 -18.28 -6.97
C THR A 34 -4.91 -18.47 -7.04
N VAL A 35 -4.16 -17.40 -6.76
CA VAL A 35 -2.70 -17.45 -6.62
C VAL A 35 -2.32 -17.03 -5.21
N LEU A 36 -1.54 -17.88 -4.54
CA LEU A 36 -0.85 -17.56 -3.31
C LEU A 36 0.50 -16.91 -3.67
N LEU A 37 0.72 -15.69 -3.19
CA LEU A 37 1.99 -14.99 -3.30
C LEU A 37 2.85 -15.37 -2.11
N ASP A 38 3.77 -16.31 -2.30
CA ASP A 38 4.62 -16.91 -1.27
C ASP A 38 6.09 -16.50 -1.36
N VAL A 39 6.41 -15.61 -2.31
CA VAL A 39 7.73 -15.02 -2.54
C VAL A 39 7.58 -13.57 -2.97
N SER A 40 8.59 -12.74 -2.72
CA SER A 40 8.67 -11.38 -3.29
C SER A 40 8.99 -11.47 -4.79
N PRO A 41 8.06 -11.13 -5.69
CA PRO A 41 8.33 -11.21 -7.12
C PRO A 41 9.24 -10.06 -7.57
N PRO A 42 9.83 -10.17 -8.78
CA PRO A 42 10.44 -9.04 -9.45
C PRO A 42 9.40 -7.93 -9.71
N ARG A 43 9.87 -6.76 -10.12
CA ARG A 43 9.00 -5.65 -10.50
C ARG A 43 8.22 -5.96 -11.77
N PHE A 44 6.96 -5.54 -11.83
CA PHE A 44 6.14 -5.59 -13.04
C PHE A 44 5.70 -4.20 -13.51
N PHE A 45 5.32 -4.11 -14.76
CA PHE A 45 4.61 -2.96 -15.28
C PHE A 45 3.20 -2.95 -14.73
N LEU A 46 2.45 -4.03 -14.99
CA LEU A 46 1.06 -4.19 -14.59
C LEU A 46 0.87 -5.55 -13.90
N VAL A 47 0.19 -5.53 -12.76
CA VAL A 47 -0.39 -6.72 -12.12
C VAL A 47 -1.90 -6.61 -12.26
N LEU A 48 -2.47 -7.40 -13.18
CA LEU A 48 -3.91 -7.45 -13.42
C LEU A 48 -4.54 -8.64 -12.70
N VAL A 49 -5.38 -8.36 -11.72
CA VAL A 49 -6.06 -9.37 -10.90
C VAL A 49 -7.53 -9.44 -11.28
N GLN A 50 -7.90 -10.51 -12.00
CA GLN A 50 -9.28 -10.86 -12.35
C GLN A 50 -9.79 -12.09 -11.58
N GLY A 51 -8.87 -12.93 -11.08
CA GLY A 51 -9.12 -13.98 -10.10
C GLY A 51 -8.87 -13.49 -8.68
N THR A 52 -8.13 -14.27 -7.90
CA THR A 52 -7.77 -13.95 -6.51
C THR A 52 -6.26 -13.99 -6.33
N LEU A 53 -5.69 -12.92 -5.78
CA LEU A 53 -4.31 -12.85 -5.29
C LEU A 53 -4.33 -12.78 -3.76
N VAL A 54 -3.69 -13.75 -3.10
CA VAL A 54 -3.59 -13.81 -1.63
C VAL A 54 -2.13 -13.75 -1.22
N PHE A 55 -1.78 -12.90 -0.27
CA PHE A 55 -0.43 -12.86 0.31
C PHE A 55 -0.27 -14.01 1.32
N ASP A 56 0.81 -14.78 1.20
CA ASP A 56 1.21 -15.76 2.21
C ASP A 56 1.70 -15.07 3.49
N ARG A 57 1.70 -15.78 4.62
CA ARG A 57 2.00 -15.26 5.97
C ARG A 57 3.49 -15.05 6.21
N ARG A 58 4.12 -14.21 5.38
CA ARG A 58 5.55 -13.89 5.43
C ARG A 58 5.81 -12.48 4.91
N ASP A 59 7.04 -12.00 5.11
CA ASP A 59 7.44 -10.72 4.55
C ASP A 59 7.48 -10.81 3.01
N ILE A 60 6.67 -9.98 2.35
CA ILE A 60 6.50 -10.00 0.90
C ILE A 60 6.59 -8.57 0.37
N HIS A 61 7.38 -8.40 -0.69
CA HIS A 61 7.52 -7.15 -1.41
C HIS A 61 6.94 -7.29 -2.82
N LEU A 62 5.80 -6.66 -3.08
CA LEU A 62 5.18 -6.58 -4.39
C LEU A 62 5.54 -5.24 -5.06
N GLN A 63 6.08 -5.31 -6.26
CA GLN A 63 6.59 -4.16 -6.99
C GLN A 63 5.88 -4.04 -8.34
N ALA A 64 5.24 -2.90 -8.62
CA ALA A 64 4.59 -2.68 -9.91
C ALA A 64 4.51 -1.19 -10.29
N SER A 65 4.27 -0.87 -11.56
CA SER A 65 3.80 0.49 -11.91
C SER A 65 2.28 0.63 -11.71
N TYR A 66 1.54 -0.43 -12.04
CA TYR A 66 0.09 -0.50 -11.89
C TYR A 66 -0.30 -1.83 -11.24
N ILE A 67 -1.18 -1.77 -10.25
CA ILE A 67 -1.88 -2.95 -9.74
C ILE A 67 -3.36 -2.70 -9.99
N MET A 68 -3.98 -3.48 -10.87
CA MET A 68 -5.39 -3.34 -11.22
C MET A 68 -6.14 -4.58 -10.78
N VAL A 69 -7.06 -4.42 -9.83
CA VAL A 69 -7.99 -5.46 -9.44
C VAL A 69 -9.31 -5.20 -10.17
N ASN A 70 -9.59 -6.03 -11.18
CA ASN A 70 -10.73 -5.87 -12.07
C ASN A 70 -11.67 -7.07 -11.91
N GLN A 71 -12.76 -6.90 -11.17
CA GLN A 71 -13.71 -7.97 -10.82
C GLN A 71 -13.09 -9.13 -10.01
N GLY A 72 -11.83 -9.00 -9.60
CA GLY A 72 -11.09 -9.96 -8.79
C GLY A 72 -11.02 -9.61 -7.31
N THR A 73 -10.16 -10.32 -6.60
CA THR A 73 -9.84 -10.09 -5.18
C THR A 73 -8.33 -9.96 -4.97
N LEU A 74 -7.89 -8.94 -4.24
CA LEU A 74 -6.55 -8.87 -3.67
C LEU A 74 -6.69 -8.87 -2.15
N GLN A 75 -6.07 -9.85 -1.49
CA GLN A 75 -6.21 -10.11 -0.05
C GLN A 75 -4.85 -10.13 0.65
N ILE A 76 -4.72 -9.32 1.70
CA ILE A 76 -3.56 -9.27 2.61
C ILE A 76 -4.10 -9.41 4.03
N GLY A 77 -4.07 -10.64 4.54
CA GLY A 77 -4.74 -10.99 5.80
C GLY A 77 -6.27 -10.92 5.73
N THR A 78 -6.92 -11.17 6.86
CA THR A 78 -8.37 -11.06 7.05
C THR A 78 -8.65 -10.44 8.42
N GLU A 79 -9.90 -10.07 8.67
CA GLU A 79 -10.33 -9.58 9.97
C GLU A 79 -10.05 -10.59 11.11
N GLN A 80 -10.31 -11.87 10.87
CA GLN A 80 -10.10 -12.94 11.86
C GLN A 80 -8.62 -13.32 12.02
N GLU A 81 -7.84 -13.18 10.94
CA GLU A 81 -6.43 -13.48 10.91
C GLU A 81 -5.66 -12.32 10.26
N PRO A 82 -5.35 -11.25 11.02
CA PRO A 82 -4.63 -10.11 10.49
C PRO A 82 -3.23 -10.49 9.98
N PHE A 83 -2.74 -9.74 9.00
CA PHE A 83 -1.39 -9.85 8.46
C PHE A 83 -0.40 -9.22 9.45
N MET A 84 0.33 -10.07 10.16
CA MET A 84 1.30 -9.65 11.19
C MET A 84 2.72 -9.50 10.63
N GLN A 85 2.95 -9.92 9.40
CA GLN A 85 4.22 -9.80 8.68
C GLN A 85 4.28 -8.46 7.92
N GLN A 86 5.40 -8.19 7.25
CA GLN A 86 5.54 -6.98 6.44
C GLN A 86 5.08 -7.22 5.01
N ALA A 87 3.95 -6.62 4.63
CA ALA A 87 3.53 -6.50 3.24
C ALA A 87 3.98 -5.14 2.69
N GLU A 88 5.02 -5.12 1.87
CA GLU A 88 5.49 -3.92 1.19
C GLU A 88 4.96 -3.88 -0.25
N ILE A 89 4.33 -2.78 -0.63
CA ILE A 89 3.91 -2.54 -2.01
C ILE A 89 4.59 -1.27 -2.51
N THR A 90 5.50 -1.42 -3.48
CA THR A 90 6.14 -0.27 -4.12
C THR A 90 5.52 -0.02 -5.49
N LEU A 91 4.94 1.17 -5.64
CA LEU A 91 4.41 1.65 -6.91
C LEU A 91 5.44 2.56 -7.59
N TYR A 92 5.79 2.24 -8.83
CA TYR A 92 6.70 3.03 -9.65
C TYR A 92 5.93 3.88 -10.66
N GLY A 93 6.39 5.09 -10.90
CA GLY A 93 5.88 5.89 -12.00
C GLY A 93 6.54 7.25 -12.12
N ASN A 94 6.34 7.90 -13.26
CA ASN A 94 6.76 9.25 -13.59
C ASN A 94 5.54 10.16 -13.79
N PRO A 95 5.71 11.50 -13.67
CA PRO A 95 4.62 12.45 -13.91
C PRO A 95 3.98 12.37 -15.31
N ASP A 96 4.74 11.90 -16.30
CA ASP A 96 4.29 11.77 -17.70
C ASP A 96 3.73 10.37 -18.03
N ASP A 97 3.65 9.47 -17.04
CA ASP A 97 3.14 8.12 -17.26
C ASP A 97 1.65 8.15 -17.63
N THR A 98 1.25 7.19 -18.48
CA THR A 98 -0.12 7.12 -18.97
C THR A 98 -1.09 6.80 -17.84
N ASP A 99 -2.12 7.61 -17.69
CA ASP A 99 -3.18 7.34 -16.74
C ASP A 99 -4.05 6.16 -17.18
N LEU A 100 -4.36 5.28 -16.22
CA LEU A 100 -5.51 4.41 -16.37
C LEU A 100 -6.78 5.28 -16.33
N PRO A 101 -7.73 5.12 -17.26
CA PRO A 101 -8.97 5.86 -17.23
C PRO A 101 -9.62 5.76 -15.85
N THR A 102 -10.00 6.91 -15.27
CA THR A 102 -10.58 7.04 -13.93
C THR A 102 -9.62 6.85 -12.74
N PHE A 103 -8.51 6.12 -12.88
CA PHE A 103 -7.64 5.77 -11.75
C PHE A 103 -6.30 6.51 -11.71
N GLY A 104 -5.83 7.05 -12.83
CA GLY A 104 -4.53 7.72 -12.91
C GLY A 104 -3.36 6.75 -13.09
N SER A 105 -2.15 7.24 -12.84
CA SER A 105 -0.88 6.51 -12.89
C SER A 105 -0.36 6.18 -11.48
N LYS A 106 0.61 5.24 -11.38
CA LYS A 106 1.25 4.82 -10.11
C LYS A 106 0.21 4.43 -9.04
N VAL A 107 -0.65 3.46 -9.35
CA VAL A 107 -1.89 3.22 -8.60
C VAL A 107 -2.14 1.75 -8.26
N ILE A 108 -2.82 1.51 -7.14
CA ILE A 108 -3.61 0.29 -6.88
C ILE A 108 -5.07 0.63 -7.17
N ALA A 109 -5.57 0.16 -8.31
CA ALA A 109 -6.91 0.45 -8.80
C ALA A 109 -7.86 -0.72 -8.53
N CYS A 110 -9.11 -0.41 -8.18
CA CYS A 110 -10.16 -1.38 -7.92
C CYS A 110 -11.39 -1.06 -8.77
N TYR A 111 -11.77 -1.97 -9.66
CA TYR A 111 -13.01 -1.89 -10.44
C TYR A 111 -13.89 -3.08 -10.13
N LYS A 112 -15.04 -2.84 -9.46
CA LYS A 112 -15.98 -3.88 -9.03
C LYS A 112 -15.28 -5.05 -8.33
N CYS A 113 -14.28 -4.74 -7.51
CA CYS A 113 -13.35 -5.70 -6.94
C CYS A 113 -13.57 -5.86 -5.44
N ARG A 114 -12.84 -6.79 -4.83
CA ARG A 114 -12.59 -6.82 -3.39
C ARG A 114 -11.12 -6.54 -3.12
N LEU A 115 -10.84 -5.40 -2.49
CA LEU A 115 -9.53 -5.05 -1.97
C LEU A 115 -9.58 -5.19 -0.46
N ASP A 116 -8.93 -6.21 0.07
CA ASP A 116 -9.09 -6.63 1.47
C ASP A 116 -7.72 -6.68 2.15
N MET A 117 -7.47 -5.78 3.09
CA MET A 117 -6.15 -5.60 3.71
C MET A 117 -6.31 -5.35 5.20
N HIS A 118 -5.94 -6.34 5.99
CA HIS A 118 -6.01 -6.29 7.45
C HIS A 118 -4.60 -6.48 8.01
N GLY A 119 -4.00 -5.40 8.51
CA GLY A 119 -2.76 -5.44 9.29
C GLY A 119 -3.04 -5.64 10.78
N ALA A 120 -1.98 -5.64 11.59
CA ALA A 120 -2.10 -5.68 13.05
C ALA A 120 -3.17 -4.68 13.55
N PRO A 121 -4.13 -5.11 14.40
CA PRO A 121 -5.18 -4.23 14.90
C PRO A 121 -4.59 -3.05 15.66
N GLN A 122 -4.82 -1.84 15.15
CA GLN A 122 -4.35 -0.60 15.75
C GLN A 122 -5.27 0.56 15.39
N VAL A 123 -5.29 1.59 16.23
CA VAL A 123 -5.92 2.87 15.88
C VAL A 123 -5.12 3.46 14.73
N SER A 124 -5.64 3.43 13.50
CA SER A 124 -4.88 3.86 12.32
C SER A 124 -4.78 5.37 12.17
N TRP A 125 -5.71 6.11 12.77
CA TRP A 125 -5.75 7.57 12.76
C TRP A 125 -6.57 8.08 13.96
N THR A 126 -6.29 9.31 14.36
CA THR A 126 -7.01 10.07 15.39
C THR A 126 -6.89 11.55 15.04
N ARG A 127 -7.62 12.40 15.74
CA ARG A 127 -7.44 13.86 15.63
C ARG A 127 -6.42 14.34 16.65
N LEU A 128 -5.77 15.45 16.31
CA LEU A 128 -5.04 16.23 17.28
C LEU A 128 -6.02 16.84 18.28
N ALA A 129 -5.72 16.73 19.58
CA ALA A 129 -6.48 17.38 20.64
C ALA A 129 -6.12 18.87 20.80
N ALA A 130 -4.94 19.26 20.31
CA ALA A 130 -4.46 20.64 20.25
C ALA A 130 -3.64 20.88 18.97
N THR A 131 -3.53 22.15 18.54
CA THR A 131 -2.72 22.50 17.37
C THR A 131 -1.24 22.21 17.61
N ALA A 132 -0.64 21.36 16.77
CA ALA A 132 0.81 21.20 16.70
C ALA A 132 1.44 22.42 16.02
N ARG A 133 2.43 23.04 16.66
CA ARG A 133 3.15 24.22 16.17
C ARG A 133 4.53 23.81 15.65
N ALA A 134 5.10 24.67 14.79
CA ALA A 134 6.44 24.47 14.28
C ALA A 134 7.47 24.36 15.44
N GLY A 135 8.25 23.28 15.43
CA GLY A 135 9.25 22.99 16.46
C GLY A 135 8.72 22.18 17.65
N ASP A 136 7.43 21.89 17.72
CA ASP A 136 6.90 20.98 18.72
C ASP A 136 7.49 19.57 18.53
N THR A 137 7.78 18.91 19.65
CA THR A 137 8.33 17.55 19.69
C THR A 137 7.35 16.52 20.26
N HIS A 138 6.17 16.98 20.64
CA HIS A 138 5.11 16.20 21.26
C HIS A 138 3.76 16.64 20.68
N ILE A 139 2.82 15.72 20.55
CA ILE A 139 1.45 16.01 20.12
C ILE A 139 0.44 15.35 21.06
N ASP A 140 -0.64 16.06 21.33
CA ASP A 140 -1.80 15.51 22.04
C ASP A 140 -2.83 15.01 21.03
N VAL A 141 -3.35 13.81 21.26
CA VAL A 141 -4.38 13.19 20.41
C VAL A 141 -5.66 12.91 21.19
N THR A 142 -6.80 12.92 20.49
CA THR A 142 -8.12 12.76 21.11
C THR A 142 -8.37 11.35 21.64
N ASP A 143 -7.97 10.33 20.87
CA ASP A 143 -8.18 8.94 21.21
C ASP A 143 -6.95 8.33 21.88
N THR A 144 -7.17 7.33 22.74
CA THR A 144 -6.04 6.55 23.29
C THR A 144 -5.42 5.73 22.17
N VAL A 145 -4.14 5.98 21.89
CA VAL A 145 -3.36 5.26 20.88
C VAL A 145 -2.29 4.39 21.53
N ALA A 146 -1.93 3.30 20.84
CA ALA A 146 -0.81 2.43 21.20
C ALA A 146 0.11 2.25 19.99
N TRP A 147 0.42 3.35 19.31
CA TRP A 147 1.27 3.33 18.12
C TRP A 147 2.67 2.80 18.47
N PRO A 148 3.23 1.86 17.68
CA PRO A 148 4.54 1.30 17.98
C PRO A 148 5.64 2.36 17.99
N VAL A 149 6.55 2.29 18.95
CA VAL A 149 7.78 3.10 18.94
C VAL A 149 8.56 2.77 17.67
N GLY A 150 9.05 3.81 17.00
CA GLY A 150 9.73 3.71 15.71
C GLY A 150 8.81 3.78 14.49
N SER A 151 7.49 3.70 14.67
CA SER A 151 6.53 3.89 13.56
C SER A 151 6.52 5.34 13.07
N LYS A 152 6.14 5.54 11.81
CA LYS A 152 5.93 6.87 11.23
C LYS A 152 4.49 7.30 11.41
N VAL A 153 4.29 8.53 11.86
CA VAL A 153 3.00 9.21 11.88
C VAL A 153 3.01 10.33 10.85
N VAL A 154 1.87 10.56 10.21
CA VAL A 154 1.67 11.65 9.27
C VAL A 154 0.68 12.62 9.87
N LEU A 155 1.10 13.86 10.05
CA LEU A 155 0.23 14.94 10.50
C LEU A 155 -0.35 15.58 9.24
N ALA A 156 -1.63 15.30 8.98
CA ALA A 156 -2.35 15.93 7.90
C ALA A 156 -2.80 17.34 8.30
N THR A 157 -2.61 18.30 7.40
CA THR A 157 -3.15 19.66 7.58
C THR A 157 -4.65 19.68 7.32
N THR A 158 -5.37 20.56 8.03
CA THR A 158 -6.77 20.91 7.73
C THR A 158 -6.87 22.06 6.73
N ASP A 159 -5.74 22.62 6.29
CA ASP A 159 -5.71 23.75 5.37
C ASP A 159 -6.10 23.33 3.95
N TYR A 160 -6.82 24.23 3.28
CA TYR A 160 -7.23 24.10 1.89
C TYR A 160 -6.74 25.35 1.16
N ASP A 161 -5.44 25.37 0.84
CA ASP A 161 -4.90 26.33 -0.11
C ASP A 161 -4.51 25.61 -1.41
N GLY A 162 -4.96 26.17 -2.52
CA GLY A 162 -4.88 25.55 -3.84
C GLY A 162 -3.44 25.27 -4.24
N PHE A 163 -3.16 24.00 -4.57
CA PHE A 163 -1.97 23.52 -5.29
C PHE A 163 -0.60 23.59 -4.59
N THR A 164 -0.49 24.12 -3.36
CA THR A 164 0.78 24.14 -2.60
C THR A 164 0.71 23.26 -1.35
N PHE A 165 0.80 21.95 -1.54
CA PHE A 165 0.83 20.96 -0.46
C PHE A 165 2.21 20.96 0.22
N SER A 166 2.40 21.77 1.27
CA SER A 166 3.68 21.78 2.02
C SER A 166 3.56 21.67 3.54
N HIS A 167 2.34 21.56 4.07
CA HIS A 167 2.12 21.54 5.53
C HIS A 167 1.87 20.13 6.11
N THR A 168 2.00 19.07 5.31
CA THR A 168 1.97 17.69 5.83
C THR A 168 3.34 17.32 6.35
N GLU A 169 3.41 16.90 7.61
CA GLU A 169 4.66 16.48 8.24
C GLU A 169 4.66 14.98 8.52
N VAL A 170 5.84 14.37 8.44
CA VAL A 170 6.07 12.97 8.82
C VAL A 170 7.08 12.93 9.96
N ALA A 171 6.69 12.32 11.07
CA ALA A 171 7.53 12.17 12.25
C ALA A 171 7.62 10.70 12.68
N GLN A 172 8.63 10.38 13.49
CA GLN A 172 8.78 9.05 14.07
C GLN A 172 8.32 9.06 15.53
N VAL A 173 7.52 8.08 15.93
CA VAL A 173 7.06 7.91 17.31
C VAL A 173 8.23 7.47 18.18
N VAL A 174 8.63 8.29 19.15
CA VAL A 174 9.69 7.96 20.12
C VAL A 174 9.12 7.33 21.39
N SER A 175 7.95 7.80 21.82
CA SER A 175 7.19 7.27 22.96
C SER A 175 5.71 7.56 22.77
N VAL A 176 4.86 6.81 23.49
CA VAL A 176 3.43 7.09 23.63
C VAL A 176 3.11 7.08 25.11
N GLU A 177 2.60 8.19 25.61
CA GLU A 177 2.24 8.36 27.02
C GLU A 177 0.71 8.41 27.14
N GLY A 178 0.14 7.53 27.97
CA GLY A 178 -1.29 7.56 28.26
C GLY A 178 -1.60 8.63 29.30
N SER A 179 -2.54 9.54 28.99
CA SER A 179 -3.19 10.32 30.05
C SER A 179 -4.11 9.37 30.81
N GLY A 180 -3.61 8.82 31.93
CA GLY A 180 -4.37 7.86 32.73
C GLY A 180 -5.70 8.44 33.20
N ARG A 181 -6.80 8.12 32.53
CA ARG A 181 -8.16 8.17 33.07
C ARG A 181 -8.91 6.91 32.65
N ARG A 182 -9.19 6.08 33.66
CA ARG A 182 -10.13 4.96 33.61
C ARG A 182 -11.55 5.45 33.40
#